data_AF-Q6WEL3-F1
#
_entry.id   AF-Q6WEL3-F1
#
_cell.length_a   1.000
_cell.length_b   1.000
_cell.length_c   1.000
_cell.angle_alpha   90.00
_cell.angle_beta   90.00
_cell.angle_gamma   90.00
#
_symmetry.space_group_name_H-M   'P 1'
#
loop_
_entity.id
_entity.type
_entity.pdbx_description
1 polymer ?
#
loop_
_entity_poly.entity_id
_entity_poly.type
_entity_poly.pdbx_seq_one_letter_code
_entity_poly.pdbx_strand_id
1 'polypeptide(L)'
;MTIMIKKSDFLAIPSEEYKGILSLRYQVFKQRLEWDLVVENNLESDEYDNSNAEYIYACDDTENVSGCWRLLPTTGDYMLKSVFPELLGQQSAPKDPNIVELSRFA
;
A
#
# COMPACT_ATOMS: atom_id res chain seq x y z
N MET A 1 -13.26 -16.40 15.03
CA MET A 1 -12.38 -15.43 14.37
C MET A 1 -12.95 -15.17 12.99
N THR A 2 -13.50 -13.98 12.77
CA THR A 2 -14.11 -13.60 11.49
C THR A 2 -13.19 -12.58 10.83
N ILE A 3 -12.78 -12.84 9.60
CA ILE A 3 -11.96 -11.90 8.83
C ILE A 3 -12.90 -10.94 8.10
N MET A 4 -12.67 -9.65 8.27
CA MET A 4 -13.36 -8.57 7.57
C MET A 4 -12.41 -7.97 6.54
N ILE A 5 -12.90 -7.77 5.31
CA ILE A 5 -12.17 -7.02 4.28
C ILE A 5 -12.74 -5.61 4.24
N LYS A 6 -11.88 -4.63 4.44
CA LYS A 6 -12.23 -3.20 4.42
C LYS A 6 -11.57 -2.54 3.22
N LYS A 7 -12.26 -1.55 2.65
CA LYS A 7 -11.70 -0.58 1.71
C LYS A 7 -11.84 0.81 2.35
N SER A 8 -10.77 1.59 2.37
CA SER A 8 -10.77 2.91 3.00
C SER A 8 -9.82 3.88 2.31
N ASP A 9 -10.24 5.14 2.17
CA ASP A 9 -9.32 6.24 1.87
C ASP A 9 -8.30 6.37 3.00
N PHE A 10 -7.06 6.77 2.67
CA PHE A 10 -5.96 6.91 3.63
C PHE A 10 -6.34 7.69 4.90
N LEU A 11 -7.03 8.81 4.73
CA LEU A 11 -7.43 9.70 5.84
C LEU A 11 -8.55 9.12 6.71
N ALA A 12 -9.22 8.06 6.26
CA ALA A 12 -10.34 7.42 6.94
C ALA A 12 -9.94 6.11 7.64
N ILE A 13 -8.68 5.67 7.53
CA ILE A 13 -8.20 4.46 8.20
C ILE A 13 -8.01 4.76 9.70
N PRO A 14 -8.60 3.97 10.61
CA PRO A 14 -8.31 4.08 12.04
C PRO A 14 -6.82 3.93 12.33
N SER A 15 -6.28 4.68 13.29
CA SER A 15 -4.84 4.74 13.56
C SER A 15 -4.22 3.38 13.90
N GLU A 16 -4.92 2.54 14.68
CA GLU A 16 -4.43 1.21 15.06
C GLU A 16 -4.41 0.25 13.86
N GLU A 17 -5.44 0.30 13.01
CA GLU A 17 -5.49 -0.50 11.78
C GLU A 17 -4.40 -0.06 10.79
N TYR A 18 -4.19 1.25 10.64
CA TYR A 18 -3.11 1.77 9.80
C TYR A 18 -1.73 1.35 10.33
N LYS A 19 -1.50 1.41 11.64
CA LYS A 19 -0.28 0.90 12.25
C LYS A 19 -0.10 -0.60 12.00
N GLY A 20 -1.19 -1.37 12.05
CA GLY A 20 -1.22 -2.79 11.69
C GLY A 20 -0.78 -3.03 10.24
N ILE A 21 -1.30 -2.23 9.29
CA ILE A 21 -0.90 -2.25 7.88
C ILE A 21 0.62 -2.01 7.74
N LEU A 22 1.16 -0.96 8.36
CA LEU A 22 2.59 -0.63 8.24
C LEU A 22 3.50 -1.68 8.90
N SER A 23 3.04 -2.28 10.01
CA SER A 23 3.77 -3.36 10.67
C SER A 23 3.80 -4.63 9.82
N LEU A 24 2.66 -5.00 9.20
CA LEU A 24 2.58 -6.14 8.29
C LEU A 24 3.48 -5.92 7.06
N ARG A 25 3.45 -4.73 6.47
CA ARG A 25 4.33 -4.34 5.35
C ARG A 25 5.81 -4.46 5.74
N TYR A 26 6.20 -4.03 6.93
CA TYR A 26 7.57 -4.20 7.43
C TYR A 26 7.97 -5.68 7.53
N GLN A 27 7.10 -6.53 8.10
CA GLN A 27 7.35 -7.96 8.21
C GLN A 27 7.54 -8.62 6.84
N VAL A 28 6.72 -8.23 5.86
CA VAL A 28 6.80 -8.80 4.50
C VAL A 28 7.98 -8.24 3.72
N PHE A 29 8.05 -6.92 3.53
CA PHE A 29 9.02 -6.33 2.61
C PHE A 29 10.42 -6.24 3.19
N LYS A 30 10.56 -5.86 4.47
CA LYS A 30 11.89 -5.70 5.10
C LYS A 30 12.40 -7.00 5.71
N GLN A 31 11.60 -7.70 6.51
CA GLN A 31 12.08 -8.88 7.24
C GLN A 31 12.12 -10.14 6.38
N ARG A 32 11.06 -10.42 5.62
CA ARG A 32 10.94 -11.65 4.84
C ARG A 32 11.56 -11.54 3.45
N LEU A 33 11.29 -10.46 2.72
CA LEU A 33 11.80 -10.26 1.36
C LEU A 33 13.15 -9.53 1.32
N GLU A 34 13.62 -9.01 2.45
CA GLU A 34 14.92 -8.34 2.60
C GLU A 34 15.12 -7.15 1.65
N TRP A 35 14.03 -6.43 1.30
CA TRP A 35 14.14 -5.24 0.46
C TRP A 35 14.89 -4.13 1.19
N ASP A 36 15.71 -3.39 0.43
CA ASP A 36 16.44 -2.25 0.97
C ASP A 36 15.54 -1.01 1.09
N LEU A 37 14.66 -1.05 2.08
CA LEU A 37 13.74 0.03 2.42
C LEU A 37 14.20 0.79 3.65
N VAL A 38 13.97 2.10 3.63
CA VAL A 38 14.04 2.96 4.83
C VAL A 38 12.80 2.68 5.67
N VAL A 39 13.01 2.34 6.93
CA VAL A 39 11.93 1.99 7.87
C VAL A 39 12.19 2.67 9.20
N GLU A 40 11.12 3.09 9.87
CA GLU A 40 11.19 3.72 11.19
C GLU A 40 10.32 2.92 12.16
N ASN A 41 10.85 2.59 13.34
CA ASN A 41 10.11 1.88 14.40
C ASN A 41 9.43 0.56 13.95
N ASN A 42 10.05 -0.17 13.01
CA ASN A 42 9.49 -1.41 12.42
C ASN A 42 8.15 -1.19 11.68
N LEU A 43 7.95 0.01 11.13
CA LEU A 43 6.83 0.37 10.28
C LEU A 43 7.37 0.72 8.89
N GLU A 44 6.81 0.12 7.85
CA GLU A 44 7.18 0.42 6.46
C GLU A 44 6.15 1.36 5.84
N SER A 45 6.60 2.57 5.48
CA SER A 45 5.83 3.61 4.81
C SER A 45 6.71 4.31 3.78
N ASP A 46 6.13 4.81 2.70
CA ASP A 46 6.82 5.59 1.67
C ASP A 46 6.02 6.86 1.29
N GLU A 47 6.55 7.68 0.38
CA GLU A 47 5.91 8.94 -0.04
C GLU A 47 4.53 8.77 -0.72
N TYR A 48 4.18 7.56 -1.15
CA TYR A 48 2.88 7.28 -1.75
C TYR A 48 1.81 6.98 -0.70
N ASP A 49 2.16 6.90 0.58
CA ASP A 49 1.24 6.87 1.72
C ASP A 49 0.70 8.27 2.04
N ASN A 50 -0.14 8.79 1.15
CA ASN A 50 -0.68 10.15 1.23
C ASN A 50 -2.20 10.18 0.98
N SER A 51 -2.78 11.39 0.97
CA SER A 51 -4.23 11.60 0.84
C SER A 51 -4.86 11.05 -0.44
N ASN A 52 -4.07 10.69 -1.46
CA ASN A 52 -4.57 10.07 -2.69
C ASN A 52 -4.60 8.54 -2.62
N ALA A 53 -4.04 7.94 -1.58
CA ALA A 53 -4.02 6.50 -1.43
C ALA A 53 -5.34 5.98 -0.87
N GLU A 54 -5.76 4.83 -1.39
CA GLU A 54 -6.77 3.99 -0.77
C GLU A 54 -6.13 2.67 -0.37
N TYR A 55 -6.70 2.02 0.62
CA TYR A 55 -6.25 0.73 1.11
C TYR A 55 -7.38 -0.28 1.07
N ILE A 56 -7.05 -1.50 0.65
CA ILE A 56 -7.85 -2.69 0.93
C ILE A 56 -7.06 -3.56 1.89
N TYR A 57 -7.66 -3.97 3.00
CA TYR A 57 -6.99 -4.77 4.02
C TYR A 57 -7.96 -5.72 4.72
N ALA A 58 -7.40 -6.82 5.21
CA ALA A 58 -8.09 -7.85 5.97
C ALA A 58 -7.75 -7.70 7.46
N CYS A 59 -8.74 -7.51 8.31
CA CYS A 59 -8.56 -7.48 9.77
C CYS A 59 -9.56 -8.38 10.51
N ASP A 60 -9.20 -8.82 11.71
CA ASP A 60 -10.08 -9.57 12.60
C ASP A 60 -10.89 -8.65 13.56
N ASP A 61 -11.70 -9.27 14.41
CA ASP A 61 -12.50 -8.60 15.44
C ASP A 61 -11.69 -7.95 16.57
N THR A 62 -10.37 -8.17 16.58
CA THR A 62 -9.40 -7.56 17.49
C THR A 62 -8.48 -6.57 16.79
N GLU A 63 -8.84 -6.11 15.59
CA GLU A 63 -8.11 -5.13 14.77
C GLU A 63 -6.75 -5.61 14.26
N ASN A 64 -6.44 -6.91 14.35
CA ASN A 64 -5.19 -7.42 13.78
C ASN A 64 -5.29 -7.50 12.26
N VAL A 65 -4.39 -6.80 11.57
CA VAL A 65 -4.28 -6.83 10.12
C VAL A 65 -3.50 -8.06 9.66
N SER A 66 -4.07 -8.83 8.74
CA SER A 66 -3.50 -10.09 8.22
C SER A 66 -3.26 -10.07 6.71
N GLY A 67 -3.66 -9.00 6.03
CA GLY A 67 -3.38 -8.78 4.61
C GLY A 67 -3.67 -7.34 4.22
N CYS A 68 -2.90 -6.76 3.30
CA CYS A 68 -3.17 -5.44 2.75
C CYS A 68 -2.62 -5.23 1.33
N TRP A 69 -3.21 -4.28 0.61
CA TRP A 69 -2.68 -3.69 -0.61
C TRP A 69 -3.18 -2.24 -0.76
N ARG A 70 -2.33 -1.41 -1.38
CA ARG A 70 -2.55 0.02 -1.62
C ARG A 70 -3.00 0.25 -3.06
N LEU A 71 -3.94 1.17 -3.24
CA LEU A 71 -4.46 1.64 -4.52
C LEU A 71 -4.05 3.10 -4.72
N LEU A 72 -3.53 3.43 -5.91
CA LEU A 72 -3.18 4.80 -6.29
C LEU A 72 -3.83 5.16 -7.64
N PRO A 73 -4.50 6.32 -7.77
CA PRO A 73 -5.06 6.74 -9.05
C PRO A 73 -3.95 7.04 -10.06
N THR A 74 -4.06 6.48 -11.28
CA THR A 74 -3.03 6.71 -12.32
C THR A 74 -3.02 8.14 -12.87
N THR A 75 -4.01 8.97 -12.50
CA THR A 75 -4.03 10.42 -12.80
C THR A 75 -3.05 11.22 -11.94
N GLY A 76 -2.62 10.68 -10.80
CA GLY A 76 -1.65 11.26 -9.87
C GLY A 76 -0.26 10.61 -9.96
N ASP A 77 0.48 10.62 -8.84
CA ASP A 77 1.77 9.94 -8.71
C ASP A 77 1.61 8.50 -8.22
N TYR A 78 2.36 7.60 -8.86
CA TYR A 78 2.31 6.16 -8.62
C TYR A 78 3.63 5.50 -9.04
N MET A 79 3.91 4.29 -8.55
CA MET A 79 5.25 3.71 -8.58
C MET A 79 5.70 3.31 -9.98
N LEU A 80 4.85 2.70 -10.80
CA LEU A 80 5.22 2.28 -12.16
C LEU A 80 5.66 3.48 -13.03
N LYS A 81 5.05 4.67 -12.85
CA LYS A 81 5.45 5.88 -13.57
C LYS A 81 6.72 6.51 -13.02
N SER A 82 6.89 6.52 -11.69
CA SER A 82 7.91 7.33 -11.03
C SER A 82 9.16 6.55 -10.61
N VAL A 83 9.00 5.28 -10.21
CA VAL A 83 10.06 4.42 -9.66
C VAL A 83 10.50 3.35 -10.65
N PHE A 84 9.57 2.78 -11.40
CA PHE A 84 9.84 1.69 -12.35
C PHE A 84 9.45 2.00 -13.82
N PRO A 85 9.70 3.22 -14.34
CA PRO A 85 9.28 3.58 -15.70
C PRO A 85 9.89 2.68 -16.78
N GLU A 86 11.04 2.06 -16.52
CA GLU A 86 11.68 1.11 -17.43
C GLU A 86 10.82 -0.11 -17.76
N LEU A 87 9.89 -0.50 -16.86
CA LEU A 87 8.98 -1.62 -17.09
C LEU A 87 7.91 -1.32 -18.16
N LEU A 88 7.72 -0.04 -18.51
CA LEU A 88 6.81 0.39 -19.59
C LEU A 88 7.40 0.16 -20.99
N GLY A 89 8.71 -0.02 -21.11
CA GLY A 89 9.39 -0.11 -22.39
C GLY A 89 9.15 1.13 -23.26
N GLN A 90 8.46 0.96 -24.40
CA GLN A 90 8.12 2.07 -25.32
C GLN A 90 6.71 2.64 -25.09
N GLN A 91 5.95 2.10 -24.13
CA GLN A 91 4.58 2.54 -23.87
C GLN A 91 4.57 3.76 -22.94
N SER A 92 3.57 4.62 -23.11
CA SER A 92 3.28 5.70 -22.15
C SER A 92 2.70 5.10 -20.86
N ALA A 93 3.08 5.67 -19.72
CA ALA A 93 2.51 5.31 -18.43
C ALA A 93 0.98 5.57 -18.42
N PRO A 94 0.14 4.65 -17.90
CA PRO A 94 -1.30 4.87 -17.79
C PRO A 94 -1.65 6.18 -17.07
N LYS A 95 -2.68 6.87 -17.55
CA LYS A 95 -3.20 8.09 -16.93
C LYS A 95 -4.70 8.21 -17.22
N ASP A 96 -5.51 7.50 -16.45
CA ASP A 96 -6.96 7.42 -16.65
C ASP A 96 -7.69 7.41 -15.31
N PRO A 97 -8.76 8.19 -15.11
CA PRO A 97 -9.53 8.20 -13.86
C PRO A 97 -10.19 6.85 -13.52
N ASN A 98 -10.29 5.92 -14.47
CA ASN A 98 -10.85 4.58 -14.26
C ASN A 98 -9.76 3.50 -14.04
N ILE A 99 -8.49 3.88 -13.97
CA ILE A 99 -7.37 2.96 -13.77
C ILE A 99 -6.61 3.34 -12.50
N VAL A 100 -6.36 2.34 -11.65
CA VAL A 100 -5.55 2.44 -10.43
C VAL A 100 -4.33 1.54 -10.51
N GLU A 101 -3.23 1.96 -9.92
CA GLU A 101 -2.10 1.10 -9.59
C GLU A 101 -2.39 0.35 -8.29
N LEU A 102 -2.05 -0.94 -8.25
CA LEU A 102 -1.96 -1.71 -7.01
C LEU A 102 -0.50 -1.87 -6.60
N SER A 103 -0.20 -1.63 -5.33
CA SER A 103 1.13 -1.82 -4.74
C SER A 103 1.02 -2.39 -3.33
N ARG A 104 2.17 -2.80 -2.75
CA ARG A 104 2.30 -3.23 -1.34
C ARG A 104 1.38 -4.39 -0.93
N PHE A 105 1.43 -5.50 -1.67
CA PHE A 105 0.77 -6.75 -1.31
C PHE A 105 1.51 -7.43 -0.16
N ALA A 106 0.97 -7.34 1.06
CA ALA A 106 1.55 -7.91 2.28
C ALA A 106 0.54 -8.76 3.04
#